data_AF-A0A178X6E8-F1
#
_entry.id   AF-A0A178X6E8-F1
#
_cell.length_a   1.000
_cell.length_b   1.000
_cell.length_c   1.000
_cell.angle_alpha   90.00
_cell.angle_beta   90.00
_cell.angle_gamma   90.00
#
_symmetry.space_group_name_H-M   'P 1'
#
loop_
_entity.id
_entity.type
_entity.pdbx_description
1 polymer ?
#
loop_
_entity_poly.entity_id
_entity_poly.type
_entity_poly.pdbx_seq_one_letter_code
_entity_poly.pdbx_strand_id
1 'polypeptide(L)'
;MYILGHVETATRSEVVRSVDLRAGERVLELMLPDILNCHDWAYEHSWYRHESARDQLIVTHMVGDAVVHYGTRWSGERRRRGWAYVRMGQVARRYETFWTTAEQAGWRRPDAGERDSRRGWAHSLVEYAIDQLLADTGDWTEVFEACRDGARATLRDPDWVDTYVHQHTIPDSSLSRTFPGLYLGAVSRARQPDEIHLRGLALKFGLVETDEVLDWLRTWMRDIVSGIGREEMERALASITEVVAEPDAYAYPTSLKAAARIPDPARVL
;
A
#
# COMPACT_ATOMS: atom_id res chain seq x y z
N MET A 1 1.43 -1.86 0.09
CA MET A 1 2.12 -1.07 1.15
C MET A 1 1.32 0.22 1.29
N TYR A 2 1.60 1.21 2.15
CA TYR A 2 0.76 2.43 2.16
C TYR A 2 1.40 3.56 1.38
N ILE A 3 2.00 4.58 1.98
CA ILE A 3 2.38 5.76 1.20
C ILE A 3 3.90 5.92 1.14
N LEU A 4 4.55 5.89 2.29
CA LEU A 4 5.97 6.24 2.37
C LEU A 4 6.85 5.19 1.70
N GLY A 5 6.56 3.90 1.89
CA GLY A 5 7.32 2.85 1.24
C GLY A 5 7.16 2.85 -0.29
N HIS A 6 5.96 3.18 -0.81
CA HIS A 6 5.74 3.29 -2.27
C HIS A 6 6.49 4.51 -2.83
N VAL A 7 6.37 5.67 -2.19
CA VAL A 7 7.13 6.87 -2.56
C VAL A 7 8.63 6.60 -2.54
N GLU A 8 9.13 5.94 -1.50
CA GLU A 8 10.56 5.70 -1.36
C GLU A 8 11.10 4.74 -2.42
N THR A 9 10.38 3.65 -2.65
CA THR A 9 10.72 2.66 -3.67
C THR A 9 10.73 3.30 -5.06
N ALA A 10 9.71 4.09 -5.37
CA ALA A 10 9.60 4.78 -6.65
C ALA A 10 10.66 5.86 -6.85
N THR A 11 11.02 6.58 -5.78
CA THR A 11 12.09 7.58 -5.80
C THR A 11 13.43 6.91 -6.08
N ARG A 12 13.77 5.86 -5.32
CA ARG A 12 15.08 5.20 -5.40
C ARG A 12 15.26 4.35 -6.65
N SER A 13 14.17 3.88 -7.26
CA SER A 13 14.25 3.08 -8.49
C SER A 13 14.57 3.92 -9.73
N GLU A 14 14.38 5.25 -9.65
CA GLU A 14 14.54 6.19 -10.76
C GLU A 14 13.74 5.84 -12.03
N VAL A 15 12.67 5.04 -11.92
CA VAL A 15 11.85 4.64 -13.09
C VAL A 15 11.20 5.88 -13.73
N VAL A 16 10.81 6.86 -12.91
CA VAL A 16 10.12 8.08 -13.35
C VAL A 16 10.97 9.33 -13.03
N ARG A 17 12.11 9.47 -13.69
CA ARG A 17 13.09 10.57 -13.44
C ARG A 17 12.55 11.99 -13.62
N SER A 18 11.43 12.16 -14.32
CA SER A 18 10.84 13.47 -14.58
C SER A 18 9.93 13.98 -13.46
N VAL A 19 9.81 13.24 -12.36
CA VAL A 19 8.91 13.56 -11.24
C VAL A 19 9.71 13.50 -9.95
N ASP A 20 9.70 14.59 -9.17
CA ASP A 20 10.30 14.61 -7.84
C ASP A 20 9.28 14.25 -6.76
N LEU A 21 9.15 12.95 -6.51
CA LEU A 21 8.23 12.43 -5.49
C LEU A 21 8.61 12.88 -4.07
N ARG A 22 9.89 13.22 -3.80
CA ARG A 22 10.34 13.71 -2.48
C ARG A 22 9.94 15.17 -2.25
N ALA A 23 9.82 15.95 -3.32
CA ALA A 23 9.15 17.25 -3.33
C ALA A 23 7.61 17.15 -3.35
N GLY A 24 7.05 15.94 -3.19
CA GLY A 24 5.60 15.71 -3.13
C GLY A 24 4.89 15.70 -4.49
N GLU A 25 5.62 15.79 -5.61
CA GLU A 25 5.02 15.81 -6.93
C GLU A 25 4.29 14.50 -7.24
N ARG A 26 3.00 14.57 -7.61
CA ARG A 26 2.21 13.44 -8.13
C ARG A 26 2.14 12.22 -7.19
N VAL A 27 2.39 12.41 -5.88
CA VAL A 27 2.28 11.34 -4.86
C VAL A 27 0.90 10.70 -4.87
N LEU A 28 -0.17 11.46 -5.05
CA LEU A 28 -1.52 10.88 -5.17
C LEU A 28 -1.70 9.99 -6.39
N GLU A 29 -1.02 10.28 -7.50
CA GLU A 29 -1.10 9.44 -8.70
C GLU A 29 -0.41 8.09 -8.48
N LEU A 30 0.72 8.08 -7.76
CA LEU A 30 1.36 6.85 -7.31
C LEU A 30 0.39 6.02 -6.45
N MET A 31 -0.38 6.67 -5.57
CA MET A 31 -1.30 6.03 -4.64
C MET A 31 -2.66 5.63 -5.23
N LEU A 32 -2.89 5.84 -6.53
CA LEU A 32 -4.18 5.53 -7.15
C LEU A 32 -4.64 4.08 -6.97
N PRO A 33 -3.77 3.06 -7.09
CA PRO A 33 -4.24 1.68 -6.92
C PRO A 33 -4.81 1.41 -5.52
N ASP A 34 -4.21 2.03 -4.50
CA ASP A 34 -4.73 2.00 -3.13
C ASP A 34 -6.04 2.76 -3.00
N ILE A 35 -6.10 3.99 -3.51
CA ILE A 35 -7.31 4.83 -3.44
C ILE A 35 -8.51 4.12 -4.09
N LEU A 36 -8.27 3.42 -5.20
CA LEU A 36 -9.29 2.75 -6.00
C LEU A 36 -9.54 1.29 -5.60
N ASN A 37 -8.73 0.72 -4.69
CA ASN A 37 -8.76 -0.69 -4.30
C ASN A 37 -8.77 -1.64 -5.52
N CYS A 38 -7.87 -1.42 -6.47
CA CYS A 38 -7.90 -2.10 -7.76
C CYS A 38 -6.76 -3.08 -8.01
N HIS A 39 -5.98 -3.45 -6.97
CA HIS A 39 -4.75 -4.23 -7.15
C HIS A 39 -4.98 -5.58 -7.84
N ASP A 40 -5.99 -6.35 -7.45
CA ASP A 40 -6.26 -7.67 -8.04
C ASP A 40 -6.58 -7.58 -9.55
N TRP A 41 -7.35 -6.56 -9.92
CA TRP A 41 -7.65 -6.29 -11.32
C TRP A 41 -6.41 -5.78 -12.07
N ALA A 42 -5.67 -4.84 -11.46
CA ALA A 42 -4.48 -4.24 -12.03
C ALA A 42 -3.36 -5.28 -12.25
N TYR A 43 -3.25 -6.28 -11.38
CA TYR A 43 -2.36 -7.45 -11.53
C TYR A 43 -2.67 -8.34 -12.74
N GLU A 44 -3.83 -8.20 -13.35
CA GLU A 44 -4.20 -9.03 -14.52
C GLU A 44 -4.07 -8.24 -15.83
N HIS A 45 -4.10 -6.91 -15.78
CA HIS A 45 -4.40 -6.11 -16.97
C HIS A 45 -3.64 -4.78 -17.10
N SER A 46 -3.00 -4.27 -16.05
CA SER A 46 -2.42 -2.91 -16.05
C SER A 46 -0.91 -2.86 -16.31
N TRP A 47 -0.21 -4.00 -16.28
CA TRP A 47 1.25 -4.07 -16.34
C TRP A 47 1.91 -3.45 -17.57
N TYR A 48 1.13 -3.23 -18.64
CA TYR A 48 1.65 -2.91 -19.96
C TYR A 48 1.55 -1.43 -20.34
N ARG A 49 1.06 -0.57 -19.43
CA ARG A 49 0.85 0.86 -19.69
C ARG A 49 2.08 1.67 -19.24
N HIS A 50 2.84 2.20 -20.19
CA HIS A 50 4.09 2.96 -19.92
C HIS A 50 4.16 4.28 -20.71
N GLU A 51 3.03 4.75 -21.22
CA GLU A 51 2.96 5.83 -22.20
C GLU A 51 3.18 7.21 -21.57
N SER A 52 2.89 7.34 -20.27
CA SER A 52 3.08 8.57 -19.52
C SER A 52 3.79 8.33 -18.20
N ALA A 53 4.38 9.38 -17.62
CA ALA A 53 4.94 9.32 -16.28
C ALA A 53 3.89 8.95 -15.21
N ARG A 54 2.59 9.17 -15.48
CA ARG A 54 1.50 8.70 -14.61
C ARG A 54 1.44 7.18 -14.61
N ASP A 55 1.39 6.59 -15.80
CA ASP A 55 1.23 5.14 -15.95
C ASP A 55 2.45 4.43 -15.37
N GLN A 56 3.65 4.99 -15.56
CA GLN A 56 4.87 4.47 -14.95
C GLN A 56 4.84 4.51 -13.41
N LEU A 57 4.27 5.55 -12.80
CA LEU A 57 4.06 5.60 -11.35
C LEU A 57 3.07 4.51 -10.89
N ILE A 58 1.95 4.36 -11.60
CA ILE A 58 0.96 3.32 -11.29
C ILE A 58 1.58 1.92 -11.41
N VAL A 59 2.31 1.64 -12.50
CA VAL A 59 3.00 0.35 -12.67
C VAL A 59 4.06 0.14 -11.60
N THR A 60 4.80 1.18 -11.23
CA THR A 60 5.77 1.16 -10.12
C THR A 60 5.11 0.75 -8.81
N HIS A 61 3.94 1.33 -8.48
CA HIS A 61 3.15 0.94 -7.33
C HIS A 61 2.77 -0.54 -7.38
N MET A 62 2.22 -0.98 -8.51
CA MET A 62 1.76 -2.35 -8.72
C MET A 62 2.89 -3.38 -8.60
N VAL A 63 4.06 -3.11 -9.17
CA VAL A 63 5.23 -4.01 -9.03
C VAL A 63 5.64 -4.07 -7.57
N GLY A 64 5.75 -2.92 -6.89
CA GLY A 64 6.12 -2.87 -5.48
C GLY A 64 5.18 -3.70 -4.60
N ASP A 65 3.87 -3.52 -4.79
CA ASP A 65 2.84 -4.29 -4.06
C ASP A 65 2.92 -5.80 -4.35
N ALA A 66 3.15 -6.17 -5.61
CA ALA A 66 3.29 -7.57 -5.99
C ALA A 66 4.51 -8.22 -5.34
N VAL A 67 5.63 -7.51 -5.24
CA VAL A 67 6.83 -8.03 -4.54
C VAL A 67 6.54 -8.26 -3.06
N VAL A 68 5.78 -7.36 -2.42
CA VAL A 68 5.35 -7.53 -1.02
C VAL A 68 4.55 -8.81 -0.83
N HIS A 69 3.67 -9.15 -1.78
CA HIS A 69 2.80 -10.30 -1.66
C HIS A 69 3.38 -11.62 -2.20
N TYR A 70 4.13 -11.59 -3.29
CA TYR A 70 4.54 -12.77 -4.07
C TYR A 70 6.06 -13.02 -4.07
N GLY A 71 6.85 -12.07 -3.56
CA GLY A 71 8.30 -12.16 -3.41
C GLY A 71 9.07 -11.53 -4.56
N THR A 72 10.40 -11.55 -4.50
CA THR A 72 11.23 -10.82 -5.47
C THR A 72 11.21 -11.40 -6.88
N ARG A 73 10.79 -12.66 -7.06
CA ARG A 73 10.69 -13.30 -8.37
C ARG A 73 9.27 -13.77 -8.64
N TRP A 74 8.70 -13.26 -9.72
CA TRP A 74 7.40 -13.69 -10.19
C TRP A 74 7.50 -15.11 -10.78
N SER A 75 6.64 -16.01 -10.31
CA SER A 75 6.59 -17.40 -10.81
C SER A 75 5.32 -17.73 -11.59
N GLY A 76 4.47 -16.75 -11.91
CA GLY A 76 3.16 -16.97 -12.53
C GLY A 76 2.10 -17.56 -11.59
N GLU A 77 2.51 -18.29 -10.56
CA GLU A 77 1.62 -18.79 -9.50
C GLU A 77 1.27 -17.69 -8.49
N ARG A 78 -0.03 -17.48 -8.20
CA ARG A 78 -0.53 -16.54 -7.17
C ARG A 78 -0.33 -17.05 -5.74
N ARG A 79 0.79 -17.72 -5.46
CA ARG A 79 1.12 -18.16 -4.10
C ARG A 79 1.76 -17.02 -3.33
N ARG A 80 1.00 -16.49 -2.37
CA ARG A 80 1.46 -15.44 -1.45
C ARG A 80 2.62 -15.94 -0.57
N ARG A 81 3.80 -15.37 -0.80
CA ARG A 81 5.08 -15.77 -0.16
C ARG A 81 6.08 -14.62 -0.03
N GLY A 82 5.67 -13.39 -0.34
CA GLY A 82 6.51 -12.22 -0.25
C GLY A 82 6.86 -11.87 1.20
N TRP A 83 7.68 -10.82 1.36
CA TRP A 83 8.36 -10.53 2.63
C TRP A 83 7.37 -10.43 3.81
N ALA A 84 6.19 -9.83 3.61
CA ALA A 84 5.19 -9.67 4.65
C ALA A 84 4.68 -11.03 5.16
N TYR A 85 4.46 -11.99 4.26
CA TYR A 85 4.04 -13.36 4.61
C TYR A 85 5.14 -14.14 5.33
N VAL A 86 6.41 -13.85 5.04
CA VAL A 86 7.55 -14.48 5.70
C VAL A 86 7.69 -14.01 7.15
N ARG A 87 7.28 -12.76 7.47
CA ARG A 87 7.47 -12.16 8.80
C ARG A 87 6.22 -12.07 9.67
N MET A 88 5.02 -12.23 9.09
CA MET A 88 3.76 -12.17 9.84
C MET A 88 3.69 -13.15 11.02
N GLY A 89 4.44 -14.26 11.00
CA GLY A 89 4.43 -15.25 12.09
C GLY A 89 4.84 -14.66 13.45
N GLN A 90 5.73 -13.66 13.48
CA GLN A 90 6.12 -12.99 14.71
C GLN A 90 4.98 -12.13 15.27
N VAL A 91 4.26 -11.43 14.39
CA VAL A 91 3.16 -10.53 14.72
C VAL A 91 1.89 -11.31 15.08
N ALA A 92 1.56 -12.36 14.32
CA ALA A 92 0.33 -13.15 14.45
C ALA A 92 0.07 -13.73 15.85
N ARG A 93 1.13 -13.95 16.64
CA ARG A 93 1.01 -14.42 18.03
C ARG A 93 0.37 -13.41 18.97
N ARG A 94 0.43 -12.12 18.63
CA ARG A 94 -0.10 -11.00 19.43
C ARG A 94 -1.54 -10.61 19.05
N TYR A 95 -2.16 -11.37 18.14
CA TYR A 95 -3.49 -11.07 17.58
C TYR A 95 -4.59 -10.97 18.64
N GLU A 96 -4.69 -11.95 19.55
CA GLU A 96 -5.74 -11.93 20.58
C GLU A 96 -5.53 -10.76 21.55
N THR A 97 -4.28 -10.53 21.98
CA THR A 97 -3.94 -9.40 22.85
C THR A 97 -4.37 -8.07 22.23
N PHE A 98 -4.08 -7.85 20.95
CA PHE A 98 -4.48 -6.63 20.25
C PHE A 98 -6.00 -6.39 20.31
N TRP A 99 -6.79 -7.40 19.91
CA TRP A 99 -8.24 -7.25 19.85
C TRP A 99 -8.88 -7.17 21.24
N THR A 100 -8.43 -8.00 22.19
CA THR A 100 -8.91 -7.93 23.57
C THR A 100 -8.65 -6.55 24.19
N THR A 101 -7.47 -5.97 23.98
CA THR A 101 -7.17 -4.61 24.46
C THR A 101 -8.10 -3.58 23.81
N ALA A 102 -8.24 -3.60 22.47
CA ALA A 102 -9.08 -2.64 21.77
C ALA A 102 -10.56 -2.72 22.16
N GLU A 103 -11.08 -3.93 22.38
CA GLU A 103 -12.47 -4.15 22.78
C GLU A 103 -12.73 -3.75 24.23
N GLN A 104 -11.84 -4.11 25.15
CA GLN A 104 -11.95 -3.72 26.56
C GLN A 104 -11.85 -2.21 26.75
N ALA A 105 -11.04 -1.53 25.94
CA ALA A 105 -10.92 -0.07 25.93
C ALA A 105 -12.09 0.62 25.19
N GLY A 106 -12.99 -0.13 24.54
CA GLY A 106 -14.10 0.46 23.79
C GLY A 106 -13.68 1.20 22.52
N TRP A 107 -12.50 0.90 21.96
CA TRP A 107 -11.95 1.57 20.79
C TRP A 107 -12.49 1.04 19.46
N ARG A 108 -13.25 -0.07 19.47
CA ARG A 108 -13.94 -0.58 18.28
C ARG A 108 -15.11 0.32 17.91
N ARG A 109 -15.23 0.67 16.63
CA ARG A 109 -16.39 1.44 16.16
C ARG A 109 -17.67 0.62 16.29
N PRO A 110 -18.82 1.24 16.61
CA PRO A 110 -20.10 0.53 16.73
C PRO A 110 -20.55 -0.16 15.43
N ASP A 111 -20.15 0.39 14.29
CA ASP A 111 -20.46 -0.11 12.94
C ASP A 111 -19.38 -1.05 12.39
N ALA A 112 -18.33 -1.36 13.17
CA ALA A 112 -17.28 -2.25 12.73
C ALA A 112 -17.83 -3.69 12.58
N GLY A 113 -17.62 -4.28 11.41
CA GLY A 113 -17.93 -5.69 11.13
C GLY A 113 -17.04 -6.66 11.91
N GLU A 114 -16.90 -7.89 11.45
CA GLU A 114 -16.06 -8.89 12.13
C GLU A 114 -14.59 -8.45 12.26
N ARG A 115 -13.85 -9.05 13.22
CA ARG A 115 -12.39 -8.86 13.31
C ARG A 115 -11.75 -9.33 12.01
N ASP A 116 -10.72 -8.63 11.54
CA ASP A 116 -9.92 -9.12 10.41
C ASP A 116 -9.30 -10.48 10.78
N SER A 117 -9.15 -11.37 9.81
CA SER A 117 -8.51 -12.67 10.03
C SER A 117 -7.12 -12.49 10.65
N ARG A 118 -6.67 -13.46 11.46
CA ARG A 118 -5.31 -13.42 12.04
C ARG A 118 -4.21 -13.21 11.00
N ARG A 119 -4.37 -13.82 9.82
CA ARG A 119 -3.46 -13.66 8.70
C ARG A 119 -3.52 -12.24 8.12
N GLY A 120 -4.71 -11.72 7.83
CA GLY A 120 -4.91 -10.38 7.27
C GLY A 120 -4.41 -9.27 8.19
N TRP A 121 -4.71 -9.39 9.49
CA TRP A 121 -4.25 -8.48 10.52
C TRP A 121 -2.72 -8.44 10.61
N ALA A 122 -2.08 -9.61 10.73
CA ALA A 122 -0.63 -9.68 10.86
C ALA A 122 0.09 -9.22 9.59
N HIS A 123 -0.46 -9.53 8.41
CA HIS A 123 0.08 -9.07 7.13
C HIS A 123 0.11 -7.54 7.06
N SER A 124 -1.02 -6.89 7.34
CA SER A 124 -1.17 -5.43 7.22
C SER A 124 -0.21 -4.70 8.17
N LEU A 125 -0.05 -5.22 9.38
CA LEU A 125 0.88 -4.69 10.36
C LEU A 125 2.35 -4.82 9.95
N VAL A 126 2.73 -5.97 9.40
CA VAL A 126 4.12 -6.13 8.89
C VAL A 126 4.36 -5.20 7.72
N GLU A 127 3.43 -5.14 6.78
CA GLU A 127 3.51 -4.30 5.60
C GLU A 127 3.70 -2.81 5.95
N TYR A 128 2.93 -2.29 6.90
CA TYR A 128 3.05 -0.90 7.34
C TYR A 128 4.24 -0.64 8.27
N ALA A 129 4.97 -1.67 8.70
CA ALA A 129 6.16 -1.47 9.52
C ALA A 129 7.25 -0.72 8.73
N ILE A 130 7.30 -0.88 7.41
CA ILE A 130 8.18 -0.07 6.54
C ILE A 130 7.79 1.40 6.61
N ASP A 131 6.50 1.73 6.47
CA ASP A 131 6.02 3.10 6.53
C ASP A 131 6.34 3.73 7.91
N GLN A 132 6.13 2.98 9.00
CA GLN A 132 6.50 3.44 10.34
C GLN A 132 8.01 3.69 10.46
N LEU A 133 8.85 2.76 9.99
CA LEU A 133 10.31 2.92 10.01
C LEU A 133 10.73 4.18 9.25
N LEU A 134 10.17 4.39 8.05
CA LEU A 134 10.48 5.56 7.23
C LEU A 134 10.04 6.85 7.92
N ALA A 135 8.83 6.89 8.48
CA ALA A 135 8.33 8.05 9.21
C ALA A 135 9.16 8.38 10.46
N ASP A 136 9.69 7.36 11.16
CA ASP A 136 10.52 7.56 12.34
C ASP A 136 11.97 7.99 12.02
N THR A 137 12.45 7.77 10.78
CA THR A 137 13.87 7.94 10.43
C THR A 137 14.17 9.00 9.36
N GLY A 138 13.18 9.46 8.61
CA GLY A 138 13.35 10.43 7.53
C GLY A 138 12.50 11.69 7.72
N ASP A 139 12.87 12.75 7.01
CA ASP A 139 11.98 13.89 6.80
C ASP A 139 11.04 13.59 5.63
N TRP A 140 9.75 13.57 5.95
CA TRP A 140 8.66 13.29 5.01
C TRP A 140 7.65 14.42 4.98
N THR A 141 7.97 15.57 5.56
CA THR A 141 7.04 16.69 5.74
C THR A 141 6.43 17.13 4.43
N GLU A 142 7.26 17.35 3.40
CA GLU A 142 6.81 17.83 2.10
C GLU A 142 5.92 16.80 1.37
N VAL A 143 6.33 15.52 1.36
CA VAL A 143 5.53 14.41 0.81
C VAL A 143 4.18 14.30 1.53
N PHE A 144 4.20 14.37 2.85
CA PHE A 144 3.01 14.31 3.70
C PHE A 144 2.05 15.47 3.40
N GLU A 145 2.55 16.71 3.36
CA GLU A 145 1.75 17.89 3.09
C GLU A 145 1.13 17.84 1.69
N ALA A 146 1.92 17.49 0.67
CA ALA A 146 1.42 17.33 -0.69
C ALA A 146 0.34 16.25 -0.80
N CYS A 147 0.54 15.09 -0.15
CA CYS A 147 -0.44 14.02 -0.12
C CYS A 147 -1.74 14.44 0.60
N ARG A 148 -1.61 15.07 1.77
CA ARG A 148 -2.76 15.56 2.57
C ARG A 148 -3.57 16.61 1.82
N ASP A 149 -2.90 17.59 1.24
CA ASP A 149 -3.56 18.72 0.60
C ASP A 149 -4.16 18.30 -0.76
N GLY A 150 -3.48 17.41 -1.48
CA GLY A 150 -4.05 16.70 -2.62
C GLY A 150 -5.32 15.95 -2.22
N ALA A 151 -5.30 15.15 -1.14
CA ALA A 151 -6.46 14.37 -0.73
C ALA A 151 -7.65 15.26 -0.36
N ARG A 152 -7.40 16.42 0.27
CA ARG A 152 -8.42 17.44 0.56
C ARG A 152 -9.00 18.05 -0.72
N ALA A 153 -8.15 18.36 -1.70
CA ALA A 153 -8.60 18.89 -2.98
C ALA A 153 -9.49 17.86 -3.71
N THR A 154 -9.05 16.60 -3.77
CA THR A 154 -9.81 15.51 -4.38
C THR A 154 -11.16 15.26 -3.70
N LEU A 155 -11.22 15.28 -2.36
CA LEU A 155 -12.49 15.12 -1.63
C LEU A 155 -13.50 16.24 -1.89
N ARG A 156 -13.04 17.41 -2.36
CA ARG A 156 -13.91 18.54 -2.73
C ARG A 156 -14.41 18.45 -4.18
N ASP A 157 -13.86 17.52 -4.96
CA ASP A 157 -14.24 17.26 -6.34
C ASP A 157 -14.90 15.87 -6.46
N PRO A 158 -16.21 15.76 -6.22
CA PRO A 158 -16.92 14.49 -6.26
C PRO A 158 -16.92 13.83 -7.64
N ASP A 159 -16.73 14.61 -8.72
CA ASP A 159 -16.69 14.11 -10.09
C ASP A 159 -15.31 13.53 -10.45
N TRP A 160 -14.26 13.91 -9.72
CA TRP A 160 -12.91 13.38 -9.95
C TRP A 160 -12.86 11.87 -9.72
N VAL A 161 -13.40 11.39 -8.59
CA VAL A 161 -13.34 9.96 -8.28
C VAL A 161 -14.08 9.21 -9.37
N ASP A 162 -15.34 9.54 -9.64
CA ASP A 162 -16.13 8.84 -10.65
C ASP A 162 -15.53 8.96 -12.05
N THR A 163 -15.01 10.11 -12.48
CA THR A 163 -14.38 10.27 -13.81
C THR A 163 -13.07 9.49 -13.92
N TYR A 164 -12.21 9.59 -12.91
CA TYR A 164 -10.89 8.98 -12.91
C TYR A 164 -10.97 7.47 -12.74
N VAL A 165 -11.85 7.03 -11.83
CA VAL A 165 -12.37 5.66 -11.75
C VAL A 165 -12.88 5.27 -13.11
N HIS A 166 -13.94 5.84 -13.68
CA HIS A 166 -14.49 5.33 -14.94
C HIS A 166 -13.52 5.34 -16.14
N GLN A 167 -12.52 6.22 -16.16
CA GLN A 167 -11.48 6.26 -17.19
C GLN A 167 -10.38 5.18 -17.01
N HIS A 168 -10.08 4.80 -15.77
CA HIS A 168 -8.92 3.93 -15.45
C HIS A 168 -9.30 2.64 -14.75
N THR A 169 -10.51 2.58 -14.22
CA THR A 169 -11.13 1.37 -13.73
C THR A 169 -11.67 0.63 -14.90
N ILE A 170 -11.13 -0.55 -14.96
CA ILE A 170 -11.36 -1.46 -16.03
C ILE A 170 -12.60 -2.23 -15.61
N PRO A 171 -13.44 -2.58 -16.60
CA PRO A 171 -14.64 -3.36 -16.36
C PRO A 171 -14.41 -4.44 -15.29
N ASP A 172 -15.34 -4.51 -14.34
CA ASP A 172 -15.42 -5.49 -13.25
C ASP A 172 -14.58 -5.26 -11.97
N SER A 173 -13.89 -4.12 -11.81
CA SER A 173 -13.35 -3.77 -10.48
C SER A 173 -14.47 -3.44 -9.48
N SER A 174 -14.46 -4.05 -8.30
CA SER A 174 -15.43 -3.81 -7.23
C SER A 174 -15.16 -2.48 -6.50
N LEU A 175 -15.35 -1.36 -7.18
CA LEU A 175 -15.30 -0.07 -6.51
C LEU A 175 -16.57 0.10 -5.67
N SER A 176 -16.43 -0.05 -4.36
CA SER A 176 -17.39 0.62 -3.50
C SER A 176 -17.06 2.12 -3.58
N ARG A 177 -18.03 2.95 -3.99
CA ARG A 177 -17.91 4.42 -3.99
C ARG A 177 -17.45 4.98 -2.62
N THR A 178 -17.64 4.21 -1.56
CA THR A 178 -17.24 4.53 -0.19
C THR A 178 -15.73 4.41 0.05
N PHE A 179 -15.00 3.55 -0.68
CA PHE A 179 -13.60 3.25 -0.38
C PHE A 179 -12.65 4.43 -0.65
N PRO A 180 -12.70 5.11 -1.82
CA PRO A 180 -11.86 6.28 -2.06
C PRO A 180 -12.08 7.38 -1.01
N GLY A 181 -13.35 7.64 -0.64
CA GLY A 181 -13.70 8.63 0.37
C GLY A 181 -13.17 8.30 1.76
N LEU A 182 -13.15 7.02 2.14
CA LEU A 182 -12.58 6.56 3.42
C LEU A 182 -11.05 6.76 3.45
N TYR A 183 -10.36 6.31 2.40
CA TYR A 183 -8.90 6.44 2.28
C TYR A 183 -8.46 7.91 2.29
N LEU A 184 -8.97 8.69 1.33
CA LEU A 184 -8.64 10.11 1.20
C LEU A 184 -9.06 10.88 2.45
N GLY A 185 -10.19 10.49 3.07
CA GLY A 185 -10.63 11.00 4.36
C GLY A 185 -9.57 10.83 5.45
N ALA A 186 -9.06 9.61 5.64
CA ALA A 186 -8.00 9.35 6.62
C ALA A 186 -6.74 10.18 6.35
N VAL A 187 -6.26 10.19 5.11
CA VAL A 187 -5.07 10.96 4.71
C VAL A 187 -5.28 12.45 4.96
N SER A 188 -6.44 13.00 4.62
CA SER A 188 -6.74 14.44 4.79
C SER A 188 -6.77 14.90 6.26
N ARG A 189 -7.02 13.97 7.19
CA ARG A 189 -7.08 14.19 8.64
C ARG A 189 -5.74 13.96 9.33
N ALA A 190 -4.77 13.33 8.67
CA ALA A 190 -3.45 13.10 9.23
C ALA A 190 -2.77 14.45 9.53
N ARG A 191 -2.15 14.54 10.71
CA ARG A 191 -1.47 15.76 11.19
C ARG A 191 0.05 15.70 11.05
N GLN A 192 0.58 14.50 10.86
CA GLN A 192 2.01 14.21 10.78
C GLN A 192 2.22 12.98 9.88
N PRO A 193 3.44 12.76 9.34
CA PRO A 193 3.69 11.73 8.34
C PRO A 193 3.25 10.32 8.76
N ASP A 194 3.49 9.93 10.01
CA ASP A 194 3.13 8.58 10.48
C ASP A 194 1.63 8.37 10.68
N GLU A 195 0.83 9.42 10.81
CA GLU A 195 -0.62 9.28 10.97
C GLU A 195 -1.30 8.74 9.71
N ILE A 196 -0.66 8.82 8.54
CA ILE A 196 -1.20 8.28 7.28
C ILE A 196 -1.48 6.78 7.40
N HIS A 197 -0.46 5.97 7.70
CA HIS A 197 -0.64 4.51 7.79
C HIS A 197 -1.37 4.11 9.07
N LEU A 198 -1.21 4.86 10.17
CA LEU A 198 -1.92 4.58 11.43
C LEU A 198 -3.44 4.76 11.28
N ARG A 199 -3.89 5.80 10.58
CA ARG A 199 -5.31 5.98 10.26
C ARG A 199 -5.82 4.93 9.28
N GLY A 200 -4.98 4.51 8.33
CA GLY A 200 -5.26 3.35 7.47
C GLY A 200 -5.53 2.07 8.28
N LEU A 201 -4.69 1.78 9.28
CA LEU A 201 -4.89 0.65 10.21
C LEU A 201 -6.16 0.81 11.04
N ALA A 202 -6.40 2.01 11.58
CA ALA A 202 -7.60 2.27 12.37
C ALA A 202 -8.87 1.99 11.55
N LEU A 203 -8.94 2.48 10.31
CA LEU A 203 -10.05 2.20 9.40
C LEU A 203 -10.17 0.71 9.09
N LYS A 204 -9.06 0.07 8.71
CA LYS A 204 -9.03 -1.36 8.34
C LYS A 204 -9.48 -2.25 9.49
N PHE A 205 -9.04 -1.93 10.71
CA PHE A 205 -9.35 -2.70 11.91
C PHE A 205 -10.63 -2.24 12.60
N GLY A 206 -11.39 -1.33 12.01
CA GLY A 206 -12.66 -0.85 12.56
C GLY A 206 -12.50 -0.19 13.94
N LEU A 207 -11.41 0.55 14.13
CA LEU A 207 -11.11 1.31 15.34
C LEU A 207 -11.52 2.77 15.18
N VAL A 208 -11.80 3.45 16.29
CA VAL A 208 -11.99 4.91 16.32
C VAL A 208 -10.67 5.63 16.04
N GLU A 209 -10.72 6.78 15.41
CA GLU A 209 -9.53 7.59 15.06
C GLU A 209 -9.27 8.69 16.10
N THR A 210 -9.16 8.33 17.39
CA THR A 210 -8.78 9.27 18.46
C THR A 210 -7.26 9.33 18.61
N ASP A 211 -6.75 10.42 19.20
CA ASP A 211 -5.31 10.57 19.48
C ASP A 211 -4.76 9.41 20.30
N GLU A 212 -5.51 8.96 21.32
CA GLU A 212 -5.16 7.80 22.15
C GLU A 212 -5.01 6.51 21.33
N VAL A 213 -5.94 6.24 20.39
CA VAL A 213 -5.86 5.02 19.55
C VAL A 213 -4.71 5.11 18.57
N LEU A 214 -4.45 6.28 17.99
CA LEU A 214 -3.32 6.47 17.08
C LEU A 214 -1.98 6.31 17.82
N ASP A 215 -1.87 6.82 19.04
CA ASP A 215 -0.68 6.64 19.89
C ASP A 215 -0.48 5.18 20.29
N TRP A 216 -1.56 4.46 20.59
CA TRP A 216 -1.53 3.03 20.84
C TRP A 216 -1.08 2.24 19.60
N LEU A 217 -1.66 2.50 18.43
CA LEU A 217 -1.25 1.88 17.17
C LEU A 217 0.22 2.18 16.84
N ARG A 218 0.67 3.42 17.06
CA ARG A 218 2.07 3.80 16.87
C ARG A 218 3.02 2.97 17.75
N THR A 219 2.63 2.74 19.00
CA THR A 219 3.39 1.88 19.92
C THR A 219 3.48 0.45 19.38
N TRP A 220 2.37 -0.12 18.91
CA TRP A 220 2.38 -1.43 18.24
C TRP A 220 3.30 -1.47 17.02
N MET A 221 3.22 -0.46 16.16
CA MET A 221 4.04 -0.38 14.95
C MET A 221 5.52 -0.30 15.29
N ARG A 222 5.91 0.52 16.27
CA ARG A 222 7.30 0.63 16.74
C ARG A 222 7.81 -0.66 17.38
N ASP A 223 6.98 -1.36 18.14
CA ASP A 223 7.33 -2.69 18.65
C ASP A 223 7.57 -3.69 17.51
N ILE A 224 6.75 -3.66 16.47
CA ILE A 224 6.89 -4.53 15.30
C ILE A 224 8.16 -4.19 14.53
N VAL A 225 8.42 -2.90 14.28
CA VAL A 225 9.66 -2.39 13.68
C VAL A 225 10.87 -2.89 14.48
N SER A 226 10.85 -2.76 15.80
CA SER A 226 11.91 -3.26 16.67
C SER A 226 12.05 -4.79 16.62
N GLY A 227 10.94 -5.53 16.54
CA GLY A 227 10.94 -6.99 16.52
C GLY A 227 11.43 -7.60 15.20
N ILE A 228 11.13 -6.95 14.07
CA ILE A 228 11.63 -7.34 12.74
C ILE A 228 13.09 -6.91 12.58
N GLY A 229 13.43 -5.71 13.04
CA GLY A 229 14.77 -5.14 12.97
C GLY A 229 14.98 -4.27 11.73
N ARG A 230 15.61 -3.11 11.95
CA ARG A 230 15.85 -2.07 10.94
C ARG A 230 16.54 -2.60 9.68
N GLU A 231 17.66 -3.29 9.83
CA GLU A 231 18.44 -3.81 8.69
C GLU A 231 17.61 -4.73 7.80
N GLU A 232 16.69 -5.49 8.40
CA GLU A 232 15.87 -6.42 7.64
C GLU A 232 14.81 -5.70 6.81
N MET A 233 14.16 -4.69 7.39
CA MET A 233 13.22 -3.84 6.65
C MET A 233 13.93 -3.03 5.56
N GLU A 234 15.14 -2.53 5.83
CA GLU A 234 15.96 -1.86 4.82
C GLU A 234 16.35 -2.81 3.68
N ARG A 235 16.68 -4.08 3.97
CA ARG A 235 16.88 -5.12 2.94
C ARG A 235 15.62 -5.39 2.15
N ALA A 236 14.47 -5.50 2.80
CA ALA A 236 13.18 -5.69 2.12
C ALA A 236 12.89 -4.53 1.16
N LEU A 237 13.04 -3.29 1.63
CA LEU A 237 12.86 -2.08 0.82
C LEU A 237 13.84 -2.03 -0.37
N ALA A 238 15.11 -2.38 -0.15
CA ALA A 238 16.11 -2.45 -1.22
C ALA A 238 15.73 -3.49 -2.28
N SER A 239 15.31 -4.69 -1.86
CA SER A 239 14.85 -5.73 -2.80
C SER A 239 13.60 -5.33 -3.57
N ILE A 240 12.65 -4.62 -2.94
CA ILE A 240 11.47 -4.09 -3.65
C ILE A 240 11.93 -3.04 -4.67
N THR A 241 12.83 -2.14 -4.28
CA THR A 241 13.37 -1.08 -5.15
C THR A 241 14.07 -1.65 -6.38
N GLU A 242 14.90 -2.68 -6.19
CA GLU A 242 15.62 -3.36 -7.27
C GLU A 242 14.65 -4.00 -8.28
N VAL A 243 13.61 -4.68 -7.79
CA VAL A 243 12.60 -5.29 -8.66
C VAL A 243 11.76 -4.22 -9.36
N VAL A 244 11.43 -3.12 -8.69
CA VAL A 244 10.72 -2.00 -9.32
C VAL A 244 11.55 -1.33 -10.41
N ALA A 245 12.87 -1.22 -10.24
CA ALA A 245 13.75 -0.64 -11.25
C ALA A 245 13.85 -1.51 -12.50
N GLU A 246 13.89 -2.84 -12.34
CA GLU A 246 14.05 -3.79 -13.45
C GLU A 246 13.07 -4.98 -13.40
N PRO A 247 11.75 -4.75 -13.43
CA PRO A 247 10.74 -5.79 -13.18
C PRO A 247 10.84 -6.99 -14.13
N ASP A 248 11.17 -6.75 -15.40
CA ASP A 248 11.36 -7.80 -16.40
C ASP A 248 12.53 -8.75 -16.05
N ALA A 249 13.61 -8.26 -15.41
CA ALA A 249 14.73 -9.10 -14.96
C ALA A 249 14.30 -10.10 -13.87
N TYR A 250 13.25 -9.74 -13.14
CA TYR A 250 12.62 -10.51 -12.06
C TYR A 250 11.37 -11.29 -12.51
N ALA A 251 11.16 -11.37 -13.83
CA ALA A 251 10.04 -12.05 -14.49
C ALA A 251 8.66 -11.44 -14.19
N TYR A 252 8.59 -10.23 -13.65
CA TYR A 252 7.32 -9.49 -13.55
C TYR A 252 6.88 -9.07 -14.95
N PRO A 253 5.60 -9.28 -15.32
CA PRO A 253 5.15 -9.15 -16.70
C PRO A 253 4.86 -7.69 -17.08
N THR A 254 5.83 -6.80 -16.92
CA THR A 254 5.69 -5.36 -17.20
C THR A 254 5.89 -4.98 -18.65
N SER A 255 6.55 -5.81 -19.46
CA SER A 255 6.62 -5.60 -20.91
C SER A 255 5.62 -6.47 -21.69
N LEU A 256 5.14 -5.94 -22.81
CA LEU A 256 4.34 -6.69 -23.81
C LEU A 256 5.07 -7.97 -24.30
N LYS A 257 6.41 -8.00 -24.25
CA LYS A 257 7.22 -9.18 -24.59
C LYS A 257 7.08 -10.32 -23.56
N ALA A 258 6.81 -10.01 -22.29
CA ALA A 258 6.55 -11.00 -21.25
C ALA A 258 5.11 -11.56 -21.33
N ALA A 259 4.14 -10.75 -21.76
CA ALA A 259 2.75 -11.18 -21.99
C ALA A 259 2.63 -12.32 -23.00
N ALA A 260 3.45 -12.32 -24.05
CA ALA A 260 3.51 -13.37 -25.06
C ALA A 260 3.98 -14.74 -24.51
N ARG A 261 4.46 -14.80 -23.26
CA ARG A 261 4.90 -16.02 -22.57
C ARG A 261 3.94 -16.50 -21.49
N ILE A 262 2.87 -15.76 -21.19
CA ILE A 262 1.81 -16.22 -20.29
C ILE A 262 0.88 -17.10 -21.13
N PRO A 263 0.79 -18.42 -20.89
CA PRO A 263 -0.15 -19.26 -21.61
C PRO A 263 -1.56 -18.75 -21.36
N ASP A 264 -2.34 -18.67 -22.44
CA ASP A 264 -3.77 -18.40 -22.37
C ASP A 264 -4.41 -19.37 -21.34
N PRO A 265 -5.05 -18.89 -20.26
CA PRO A 265 -5.73 -19.73 -19.28
C PRO A 265 -6.80 -20.62 -19.93
N ALA A 266 -7.36 -20.20 -21.07
CA ALA A 266 -8.33 -20.98 -21.83
C ALA A 266 -7.71 -22.16 -22.61
N ARG A 267 -6.38 -22.30 -22.64
CA ARG A 267 -5.66 -23.41 -23.29
C ARG A 267 -5.13 -24.49 -22.32
N VAL A 268 -5.48 -24.43 -21.04
CA VAL A 268 -5.12 -25.43 -20.02
C VAL A 268 -6.35 -26.23 -19.53
N LEU A 269 -7.43 -26.24 -20.31
CA LEU A 269 -8.58 -27.12 -20.11
C LEU A 269 -8.67 -28.15 -21.24
#